data_AF-A0A060CDW1-F1
#
_entry.id   AF-A0A060CDW1-F1
#
_cell.length_a   1.000
_cell.length_b   1.000
_cell.length_c   1.000
_cell.angle_alpha   90.00
_cell.angle_beta   90.00
_cell.angle_gamma   90.00
#
_symmetry.space_group_name_H-M   'P 1'
#
loop_
_entity.id
_entity.type
_entity.pdbx_description
1 polymer ?
#
loop_
_entity_poly.entity_id
_entity_poly.type
_entity_poly.pdbx_seq_one_letter_code
_entity_poly.pdbx_strand_id
1 'polypeptide(L)'
;MPAKTLSNSRPVETNKFYGNMLLGDQTLPVWTHPYSVWFSKDLNYEGLAVHHVPNSDRVYGPDANSNPVQYFFGPVGVKSFVFGSTDFNSNVTMGLENIRHLSADCKIYSQNQGYIISPLVQGEGFVTTVYFNLIPKFTS
;
A
#
# COMPACT_ATOMS: atom_id res chain seq x y z
N MET A 1 -2.84 17.77 2.66
CA MET A 1 -3.30 16.37 2.67
C MET A 1 -3.75 15.98 1.28
N PRO A 2 -3.61 14.71 0.89
CA PRO A 2 -4.18 14.22 -0.35
C PRO A 2 -5.67 14.59 -0.44
N ALA A 3 -6.12 15.03 -1.62
CA ALA A 3 -7.45 15.63 -1.80
C ALA A 3 -8.62 14.72 -1.40
N LYS A 4 -8.41 13.40 -1.33
CA LYS A 4 -9.43 12.39 -1.02
C LYS A 4 -9.30 11.79 0.38
N THR A 5 -8.44 12.34 1.25
CA THR A 5 -8.31 11.87 2.64
C THR A 5 -9.35 12.53 3.54
N LEU A 6 -10.14 11.72 4.25
CA LEU A 6 -11.19 12.15 5.16
C LEU A 6 -10.74 12.03 6.62
N SER A 7 -10.50 13.17 7.28
CA SER A 7 -10.12 13.20 8.71
C SER A 7 -11.31 13.35 9.67
N ASN A 8 -12.54 13.52 9.14
CA ASN A 8 -13.76 13.77 9.93
C ASN A 8 -13.58 14.90 10.95
N SER A 9 -12.98 16.01 10.52
CA SER A 9 -12.69 17.20 11.35
C SER A 9 -11.79 16.92 12.58
N ARG A 10 -11.07 15.80 12.59
CA ARG A 10 -10.06 15.49 13.61
C ARG A 10 -8.66 15.84 13.10
N PRO A 11 -7.71 16.17 14.01
CA PRO A 11 -6.31 16.29 13.64
C PRO A 11 -5.81 15.01 12.99
N VAL A 12 -5.04 15.15 11.92
CA VAL A 12 -4.42 14.02 11.24
C VAL A 12 -3.18 13.61 12.01
N GLU A 13 -3.13 12.35 12.39
CA GLU A 13 -2.02 11.82 13.16
C GLU A 13 -0.73 11.78 12.34
N THR A 14 0.38 12.18 12.95
CA THR A 14 1.73 12.10 12.38
C THR A 14 2.49 10.90 12.94
N ASN A 15 3.61 10.51 12.30
CA ASN A 15 4.45 9.39 12.73
C ASN A 15 3.70 8.05 12.82
N LYS A 16 2.82 7.79 11.85
CA LYS A 16 2.01 6.57 11.76
C LYS A 16 2.49 5.66 10.65
N PHE A 17 2.16 4.37 10.76
CA PHE A 17 2.55 3.36 9.76
C PHE A 17 2.01 3.69 8.35
N TYR A 18 0.83 4.29 8.25
CA TYR A 18 0.23 4.75 6.99
C TYR A 18 0.75 6.13 6.53
N GLY A 19 1.74 6.72 7.22
CA GLY A 19 2.21 8.07 6.97
C GLY A 19 2.65 8.30 5.52
N ASN A 20 3.27 7.30 4.88
CA ASN A 20 3.69 7.38 3.48
C ASN A 20 2.52 7.58 2.50
N MET A 21 1.31 7.14 2.84
CA MET A 21 0.10 7.34 2.04
C MET A 21 -0.52 8.74 2.21
N LEU A 22 -0.01 9.54 3.14
CA LEU A 22 -0.43 10.93 3.37
C LEU A 22 0.53 11.97 2.75
N LEU A 23 1.69 11.53 2.23
CA LEU A 23 2.80 12.39 1.84
C LEU A 23 3.16 12.22 0.36
N GLY A 24 3.75 13.26 -0.23
CA GLY A 24 4.26 13.25 -1.60
C GLY A 24 3.24 12.74 -2.62
N ASP A 25 3.70 11.88 -3.52
CA ASP A 25 2.87 11.26 -4.57
C ASP A 25 2.06 10.05 -4.10
N GLN A 26 2.19 9.69 -2.81
CA GLN A 26 1.53 8.58 -2.13
C GLN A 26 1.90 7.18 -2.66
N THR A 27 3.01 7.07 -3.38
CA THR A 27 3.47 5.81 -4.01
C THR A 27 4.45 5.02 -3.15
N LEU A 28 4.89 5.58 -2.01
CA LEU A 28 5.79 4.91 -1.08
C LEU A 28 5.04 3.84 -0.25
N PRO A 29 5.70 2.71 0.06
CA PRO A 29 5.06 1.62 0.78
C PRO A 29 4.78 1.94 2.24
N VAL A 30 3.74 1.30 2.76
CA VAL A 30 3.43 1.20 4.18
C VAL A 30 3.54 -0.27 4.58
N TRP A 31 3.92 -0.52 5.83
CA TRP A 31 4.10 -1.88 6.33
C TRP A 31 3.00 -2.22 7.31
N THR A 32 2.06 -3.06 6.89
CA THR A 32 1.03 -3.62 7.78
C THR A 32 1.53 -4.84 8.53
N HIS A 33 2.62 -5.48 8.06
CA HIS A 33 3.21 -6.72 8.56
C HIS A 33 2.22 -7.91 8.58
N PRO A 34 2.56 -9.02 7.89
CA PRO A 34 3.85 -9.31 7.24
C PRO A 34 4.00 -8.68 5.84
N TYR A 35 2.99 -7.95 5.36
CA TYR A 35 2.98 -7.34 4.04
C TYR A 35 3.48 -5.90 4.04
N SER A 36 4.11 -5.50 2.94
CA SER A 36 4.17 -4.10 2.52
C SER A 36 3.15 -3.87 1.41
N VAL A 37 2.45 -2.73 1.49
CA VAL A 37 1.42 -2.35 0.54
C VAL A 37 1.60 -0.91 0.10
N TRP A 38 1.28 -0.60 -1.15
CA TRP A 38 1.40 0.77 -1.67
C TRP A 38 0.43 1.02 -2.80
N PHE A 39 0.14 2.30 -3.03
CA PHE A 39 -0.59 2.73 -4.20
C PHE A 39 0.37 2.75 -5.40
N SER A 40 0.20 1.79 -6.32
CA SER A 40 0.95 1.77 -7.57
C SER A 40 0.21 2.56 -8.64
N LYS A 41 0.98 3.38 -9.36
CA LYS A 41 0.57 4.14 -10.55
C LYS A 41 1.29 3.64 -11.81
N ASP A 42 1.95 2.49 -11.71
CA ASP A 42 2.76 1.97 -12.81
C ASP A 42 1.84 1.44 -13.90
N LEU A 43 2.18 1.72 -15.15
CA LEU A 43 1.36 1.32 -16.30
C LEU A 43 1.11 -0.19 -16.28
N ASN A 44 -0.16 -0.60 -16.35
CA ASN A 44 -0.68 -1.97 -16.24
C ASN A 44 -0.71 -2.59 -14.83
N TYR A 45 -0.21 -1.89 -13.82
CA TYR A 45 -0.16 -2.32 -12.42
C TYR A 45 -0.80 -1.26 -11.49
N GLU A 46 -1.72 -0.45 -12.02
CA GLU A 46 -2.44 0.54 -11.24
C GLU A 46 -3.31 -0.15 -10.18
N GLY A 47 -3.23 0.31 -8.93
CA GLY A 47 -4.03 -0.26 -7.83
C GLY A 47 -3.27 -0.37 -6.51
N LEU A 48 -3.73 -1.27 -5.64
CA LEU A 48 -3.04 -1.57 -4.39
C LEU A 48 -2.05 -2.71 -4.64
N ALA A 49 -0.77 -2.37 -4.71
CA ALA A 49 0.29 -3.35 -4.81
C ALA A 49 0.63 -3.92 -3.44
N VAL A 50 0.98 -5.20 -3.42
CA VAL A 50 1.28 -6.00 -2.24
C VAL A 50 2.60 -6.74 -2.44
N HIS A 51 3.42 -6.75 -1.41
CA HIS A 51 4.63 -7.54 -1.36
C HIS A 51 4.80 -8.21 0.00
N HIS A 52 5.33 -9.42 -0.03
CA HIS A 52 5.81 -10.14 1.14
C HIS A 52 7.25 -10.54 0.86
N VAL A 53 8.19 -10.15 1.72
CA VAL A 53 9.61 -10.49 1.56
C VAL A 53 9.85 -11.87 2.17
N PRO A 54 10.05 -12.93 1.35
CA PRO A 54 10.38 -14.24 1.88
C PRO A 54 11.78 -14.23 2.53
N ASN A 55 12.04 -15.19 3.40
CA ASN A 55 13.33 -15.27 4.10
C ASN A 55 14.52 -15.41 3.13
N SER A 56 14.31 -16.02 1.96
CA SER A 56 15.33 -16.19 0.92
C SER A 56 15.79 -14.88 0.28
N ASP A 57 14.93 -13.86 0.27
CA ASP A 57 15.16 -12.62 -0.48
C ASP A 57 15.75 -11.52 0.42
N ARG A 58 15.89 -11.84 1.70
CA ARG A 58 16.51 -10.98 2.70
C ARG A 58 18.00 -10.83 2.43
N VAL A 59 18.48 -9.59 2.40
CA VAL A 59 19.89 -9.29 2.17
C VAL A 59 20.54 -8.88 3.49
N TYR A 60 21.70 -9.47 3.75
CA TYR A 60 22.55 -9.18 4.91
C TYR A 60 23.91 -8.72 4.40
N GLY A 61 24.48 -7.68 4.98
CA GLY A 61 25.77 -7.19 4.51
C GLY A 61 26.52 -6.26 5.46
N PRO A 62 27.72 -5.79 5.04
CA PRO A 62 28.36 -6.14 3.76
C PRO A 62 28.89 -7.59 3.72
N ASP A 63 29.23 -8.17 4.88
CA ASP A 63 29.53 -9.59 5.04
C ASP A 63 28.36 -10.32 5.70
N ALA A 64 27.71 -11.22 4.95
CA ALA A 64 26.57 -11.99 5.43
C ALA A 64 26.94 -12.99 6.55
N ASN A 65 28.22 -13.31 6.72
CA ASN A 65 28.70 -14.23 7.76
C ASN A 65 29.12 -13.51 9.05
N SER A 66 29.13 -12.18 9.06
CA SER A 66 29.50 -11.41 10.26
C SER A 66 28.42 -11.52 11.35
N ASN A 67 28.84 -11.45 12.61
CA ASN A 67 27.94 -11.53 13.76
C ASN A 67 28.30 -10.45 14.81
N PRO A 68 27.52 -9.35 14.91
CA PRO A 68 26.32 -9.05 14.14
C PRO A 68 26.65 -8.59 12.71
N VAL A 69 25.70 -8.78 11.79
CA VAL A 69 25.72 -8.12 10.48
C VAL A 69 25.54 -6.61 10.63
N GLN A 70 26.12 -5.83 9.72
CA GLN A 70 26.06 -4.37 9.80
C GLN A 70 24.69 -3.83 9.35
N TYR A 71 24.09 -4.43 8.33
CA TYR A 71 22.75 -4.09 7.88
C TYR A 71 21.98 -5.31 7.39
N PHE A 72 20.67 -5.13 7.36
CA PHE A 72 19.70 -6.04 6.77
C PHE A 72 18.65 -5.23 6.03
N PHE A 73 18.17 -5.74 4.88
CA PHE A 73 16.98 -5.21 4.24
C PHE A 73 16.21 -6.27 3.46
N GLY A 74 14.92 -5.98 3.24
CA GLY A 74 14.08 -6.68 2.27
C GLY A 74 14.00 -5.88 0.97
N PRO A 75 14.01 -6.52 -0.21
CA PRO A 75 13.81 -5.84 -1.48
C PRO A 75 12.51 -5.01 -1.49
N VAL A 76 12.58 -3.83 -2.10
CA VAL A 76 11.45 -2.91 -2.24
C VAL A 76 11.04 -2.80 -3.71
N GLY A 77 9.78 -2.46 -3.97
CA GLY A 77 9.26 -2.25 -5.33
C GLY A 77 8.82 -3.52 -6.08
N VAL A 78 9.02 -4.72 -5.50
CA VAL A 78 8.58 -6.00 -6.06
C VAL A 78 7.07 -6.16 -5.87
N LYS A 79 6.28 -6.19 -6.95
CA LYS A 79 4.83 -6.36 -6.89
C LYS A 79 4.46 -7.85 -6.92
N SER A 80 4.47 -8.51 -5.77
CA SER A 80 4.04 -9.92 -5.71
C SER A 80 2.57 -10.10 -6.12
N PHE A 81 1.76 -9.07 -5.92
CA PHE A 81 0.35 -9.06 -6.31
C PHE A 81 -0.16 -7.62 -6.38
N VAL A 82 -1.10 -7.33 -7.27
CA VAL A 82 -1.79 -6.03 -7.33
C VAL A 82 -3.30 -6.22 -7.39
N PHE A 83 -4.01 -5.61 -6.44
CA PHE A 83 -5.46 -5.38 -6.53
C PHE A 83 -5.72 -4.20 -7.47
N GLY A 84 -5.89 -4.50 -8.75
CA GLY A 84 -6.18 -3.53 -9.81
C GLY A 84 -7.61 -3.65 -10.34
N SER A 85 -7.92 -2.87 -11.36
CA SER A 85 -9.19 -2.91 -12.09
C SER A 85 -8.94 -2.65 -13.57
N THR A 86 -9.78 -3.22 -14.46
CA THR A 86 -9.75 -2.83 -15.89
C THR A 86 -10.20 -1.39 -16.11
N ASP A 87 -10.87 -0.79 -15.12
CA ASP A 87 -11.38 0.59 -15.16
C ASP A 87 -10.41 1.60 -14.54
N PHE A 88 -9.22 1.16 -14.13
CA PHE A 88 -8.11 2.02 -13.72
C PHE A 88 -7.35 2.52 -14.95
N ASN A 89 -7.86 3.62 -15.51
CA ASN A 89 -7.25 4.35 -16.62
C ASN A 89 -6.40 5.54 -16.12
N SER A 90 -6.10 6.51 -16.98
CA SER A 90 -5.07 7.56 -16.78
C SER A 90 -5.28 8.56 -15.63
N ASN A 91 -6.20 8.34 -14.69
CA ASN A 91 -6.47 9.25 -13.56
C ASN A 91 -6.91 8.50 -12.29
N VAL A 92 -6.07 7.57 -11.83
CA VAL A 92 -6.28 6.87 -10.55
C VAL A 92 -5.79 7.75 -9.40
N THR A 93 -6.59 7.87 -8.35
CA THR A 93 -6.26 8.68 -7.16
C THR A 93 -6.53 7.89 -5.88
N MET A 94 -5.82 8.21 -4.81
CA MET A 94 -5.96 7.50 -3.53
C MET A 94 -6.24 8.49 -2.38
N GLY A 95 -7.09 8.06 -1.46
CA GLY A 95 -7.33 8.74 -0.18
C GLY A 95 -7.42 7.74 0.97
N LEU A 96 -7.22 8.23 2.19
CA LEU A 96 -7.46 7.47 3.41
C LEU A 96 -8.76 7.91 4.09
N GLU A 97 -9.55 6.95 4.57
CA GLU A 97 -10.72 7.20 5.43
C GLU A 97 -10.68 6.32 6.69
N ASN A 98 -11.57 6.58 7.64
CA ASN A 98 -11.68 5.82 8.90
C ASN A 98 -10.36 5.62 9.66
N ILE A 99 -9.49 6.64 9.64
CA ILE A 99 -8.16 6.60 10.24
C ILE A 99 -8.22 6.40 11.76
N ARG A 100 -7.47 5.42 12.26
CA ARG A 100 -7.29 5.05 13.67
C ARG A 100 -5.82 4.70 13.92
N HIS A 101 -5.49 4.49 15.20
CA HIS A 101 -4.10 4.24 15.62
C HIS A 101 -3.39 3.08 14.91
N LEU A 102 -4.09 1.97 14.67
CA LEU A 102 -3.56 0.74 14.06
C LEU A 102 -4.27 0.35 12.76
N SER A 103 -5.14 1.23 12.23
CA SER A 103 -5.87 0.94 11.01
C SER A 103 -6.20 2.20 10.21
N ALA A 104 -6.25 2.08 8.88
CA ALA A 104 -6.79 3.10 8.00
C ALA A 104 -7.37 2.44 6.75
N ASP A 105 -8.48 2.95 6.25
CA ASP A 105 -9.06 2.43 5.00
C ASP A 105 -8.40 3.15 3.83
N CYS A 106 -7.69 2.40 2.99
CA CYS A 106 -7.10 2.90 1.76
C CYS A 106 -8.09 2.77 0.61
N LYS A 107 -8.46 3.91 0.02
CA LYS A 107 -9.48 3.97 -1.02
C LYS A 107 -8.87 4.49 -2.31
N ILE A 108 -8.93 3.67 -3.35
CA ILE A 108 -8.34 3.97 -4.66
C ILE A 108 -9.49 4.14 -5.65
N TYR A 109 -9.55 5.30 -6.27
CA TYR A 109 -10.65 5.74 -7.13
C TYR A 109 -10.21 5.71 -8.59
N SER A 110 -11.06 5.11 -9.43
CA SER A 110 -11.11 5.48 -10.85
C SER A 110 -11.70 6.89 -10.97
N GLN A 111 -11.35 7.61 -12.03
CA GLN A 111 -11.82 8.97 -12.24
C GLN A 111 -13.35 9.06 -12.34
N ASN A 112 -13.97 8.14 -13.09
CA ASN A 112 -15.37 8.23 -13.50
C ASN A 112 -16.21 6.98 -13.19
N GLN A 113 -15.60 5.88 -12.76
CA GLN A 113 -16.28 4.59 -12.68
C GLN A 113 -16.68 4.20 -11.25
N GLY A 114 -15.69 4.01 -10.39
CA GLY A 114 -15.87 3.43 -9.08
C GLY A 114 -14.59 3.49 -8.25
N TYR A 115 -14.53 2.70 -7.19
CA TYR A 115 -13.37 2.64 -6.32
C TYR A 115 -13.18 1.26 -5.72
N ILE A 116 -11.96 0.99 -5.29
CA ILE A 116 -11.69 -0.08 -4.33
C ILE A 116 -11.43 0.52 -2.95
N ILE A 117 -11.76 -0.23 -1.90
CA ILE A 117 -11.39 0.10 -0.52
C ILE A 117 -10.73 -1.10 0.12
N SER A 118 -9.61 -0.86 0.81
CA SER A 118 -8.81 -1.89 1.47
C SER A 118 -8.53 -1.46 2.90
N PRO A 119 -9.05 -2.16 3.92
CA PRO A 119 -8.70 -1.88 5.30
C PRO A 119 -7.24 -2.26 5.52
N LEU A 120 -6.40 -1.29 5.85
CA LEU A 120 -5.00 -1.53 6.19
C LEU A 120 -4.91 -1.66 7.70
N VAL A 121 -4.55 -2.84 8.21
CA VAL A 121 -4.48 -3.11 9.66
C VAL A 121 -3.11 -3.65 10.02
N GLN A 122 -2.52 -3.15 11.10
CA GLN A 122 -1.28 -3.73 11.65
C GLN A 122 -1.50 -5.19 12.06
N GLY A 123 -0.65 -6.10 11.57
CA GLY A 123 -0.71 -7.53 11.85
C GLY A 123 -1.72 -8.31 11.00
N GLU A 124 -2.19 -7.77 9.88
CA GLU A 124 -3.17 -8.45 9.03
C GLU A 124 -2.60 -9.76 8.43
N GLY A 125 -3.34 -10.87 8.56
CA GLY A 125 -2.94 -12.16 7.96
C GLY A 125 -3.19 -12.22 6.44
N PHE A 126 -4.11 -11.40 5.94
CA PHE A 126 -4.49 -11.31 4.54
C PHE A 126 -4.74 -9.85 4.17
N VAL A 127 -4.27 -9.46 2.99
CA VAL A 127 -4.68 -8.18 2.38
C VAL A 127 -6.04 -8.37 1.73
N THR A 128 -6.98 -7.48 2.02
CA THR A 128 -8.35 -7.55 1.50
C THR A 128 -8.73 -6.27 0.78
N THR A 129 -9.58 -6.40 -0.25
CA THR A 129 -10.04 -5.28 -1.05
C THR A 129 -11.48 -5.52 -1.50
N VAL A 130 -12.33 -4.51 -1.34
CA VAL A 130 -13.73 -4.54 -1.81
C VAL A 130 -13.87 -3.61 -3.01
N TYR A 131 -14.50 -4.11 -4.06
CA TYR A 131 -14.71 -3.40 -5.33
C TYR A 131 -16.12 -2.80 -5.38
N PHE A 132 -16.21 -1.52 -5.75
CA PHE A 132 -17.47 -0.81 -5.93
C PHE A 132 -17.58 -0.29 -7.35
N ASN A 133 -18.48 -0.90 -8.13
CA ASN A 133 -18.71 -0.55 -9.53
C ASN A 133 -17.42 -0.61 -10.39
N LEU A 134 -16.59 -1.62 -10.17
CA LEU A 134 -15.34 -1.84 -10.89
C LEU A 134 -15.23 -3.32 -11.28
N ILE A 135 -14.54 -3.61 -12.38
CA ILE A 135 -14.21 -4.99 -12.78
C ILE A 135 -12.81 -5.35 -12.24
N PRO A 136 -12.70 -6.33 -11.31
CA PRO A 136 -11.42 -6.71 -10.73
C PRO A 136 -10.40 -7.19 -11.78
N LYS A 137 -9.15 -6.75 -11.64
CA LYS A 137 -7.99 -7.23 -12.40
C LYS A 137 -6.86 -7.51 -11.43
N PHE A 138 -6.27 -8.70 -11.51
CA PHE A 138 -5.12 -9.10 -10.69
C PHE A 138 -3.88 -9.23 -11.57
N THR A 139 -2.77 -8.63 -11.13
CA THR A 139 -1.47 -8.71 -11.81
C THR A 139 -0.34 -9.02 -10.80
N SER A 140 0.76 -9.58 -11.30
CA SER A 140 2.00 -9.90 -10.57
C SER A 140 3.19 -9.74 -11.51
#